data_AF-A0A2T6LTT6-F1
#
_entry.id   AF-A0A2T6LTT6-F1
#
_cell.length_a   1.000
_cell.length_b   1.000
_cell.length_c   1.000
_cell.angle_alpha   90.00
_cell.angle_beta   90.00
_cell.angle_gamma   90.00
#
_symmetry.space_group_name_H-M   'P 1'
#
loop_
_entity.id
_entity.type
_entity.pdbx_description
1 polymer ?
#
loop_
_entity_poly.entity_id
_entity_poly.type
_entity_poly.pdbx_seq_one_letter_code
_entity_poly.pdbx_strand_id
1 'polypeptide(L)'
;MAEPLHICPSCGCNLRADPEIEAGPWRLTPDSAFLDGAPFQLTAQQNATLYAVAAGRGKWLSPWVILDRVSDSDEPNVVAVVLSRVRKRLGARMPVESNRGRGYRWRLPEQDNHSPAGRTTGAGAAGAIHAAAPAIHPDL
;
A
#
# COMPACT_ATOMS: atom_id res chain seq x y z
N MET A 1 -31.34 9.88 -4.80
CA MET A 1 -30.45 10.72 -3.99
C MET A 1 -29.04 10.19 -4.22
N ALA A 2 -28.19 10.94 -4.92
CA ALA A 2 -26.84 10.48 -5.25
C ALA A 2 -25.96 10.53 -4.00
N GLU A 3 -25.42 9.39 -3.60
CA GLU A 3 -24.48 9.26 -2.50
C GLU A 3 -23.22 10.10 -2.82
N PRO A 4 -22.74 10.98 -1.92
CA PRO A 4 -21.61 11.83 -2.24
C PRO A 4 -20.39 10.97 -2.54
N LEU A 5 -19.64 11.32 -3.59
CA LEU A 5 -18.40 10.65 -3.96
C LEU A 5 -17.37 10.87 -2.86
N HIS A 6 -17.25 9.92 -1.94
CA HIS A 6 -16.26 9.88 -0.88
C HIS A 6 -14.88 9.48 -1.42
N ILE A 7 -14.50 9.94 -2.62
CA ILE A 7 -13.26 9.57 -3.28
C ILE A 7 -12.26 10.69 -3.04
N CYS A 8 -11.15 10.39 -2.38
CA CYS A 8 -10.10 11.38 -2.16
C CYS A 8 -9.46 11.81 -3.49
N PRO A 9 -9.42 13.11 -3.83
CA PRO A 9 -8.81 13.58 -5.09
C PRO A 9 -7.28 13.42 -5.12
N SER A 10 -6.65 13.15 -3.98
CA SER A 10 -5.19 13.01 -3.87
C SER A 10 -4.69 11.58 -4.15
N CYS A 11 -5.52 10.56 -3.90
CA CYS A 11 -5.10 9.16 -4.07
C CYS A 11 -6.14 8.25 -4.75
N GLY A 12 -7.37 8.72 -5.00
CA GLY A 12 -8.42 7.93 -5.65
C GLY A 12 -9.09 6.88 -4.76
N CYS A 13 -8.80 6.84 -3.46
CA CYS A 13 -9.41 5.87 -2.53
C CYS A 13 -10.79 6.33 -2.05
N ASN A 14 -11.72 5.37 -1.97
CA ASN A 14 -13.03 5.55 -1.31
C ASN A 14 -12.81 5.60 0.22
N LEU A 15 -13.27 6.68 0.86
CA LEU A 15 -13.13 6.97 2.29
C LEU A 15 -14.13 6.21 3.17
N ARG A 16 -15.08 5.46 2.58
CA ARG A 16 -16.09 4.66 3.31
C ARG A 16 -16.00 3.17 3.04
N ALA A 17 -15.63 2.78 1.82
CA ALA A 17 -15.38 1.38 1.47
C ALA A 17 -13.90 1.09 1.70
N ASP A 18 -13.51 1.03 2.97
CA ASP A 18 -12.12 0.90 3.35
C ASP A 18 -11.64 -0.55 3.17
N PRO A 19 -10.80 -0.84 2.16
CA PRO A 19 -10.24 -2.16 2.01
C PRO A 19 -9.23 -2.43 3.13
N GLU A 20 -9.13 -3.69 3.56
CA GLU A 20 -8.03 -4.12 4.41
C GLU A 20 -6.68 -3.80 3.72
N ILE A 21 -5.77 -3.17 4.46
CA ILE A 21 -4.45 -2.76 3.97
C ILE A 21 -3.40 -3.68 4.59
N GLU A 22 -2.69 -4.40 3.73
CA GLU A 22 -1.48 -5.14 4.09
C GLU A 22 -0.24 -4.30 3.77
N ALA A 23 0.61 -4.07 4.76
CA ALA A 23 1.74 -3.17 4.66
C ALA A 23 2.96 -3.70 5.42
N GLY A 24 3.59 -4.74 4.85
CA GLY A 24 4.67 -5.48 5.51
C GLY A 24 4.11 -6.36 6.64
N PRO A 25 4.65 -6.31 7.87
CA PRO A 25 4.12 -7.09 9.00
C PRO A 25 2.79 -6.55 9.54
N TRP A 26 2.29 -5.45 8.98
CA TRP A 26 1.08 -4.79 9.38
C TRP A 26 -0.11 -5.21 8.53
N ARG A 27 -1.22 -5.51 9.20
CA ARG A 27 -2.55 -5.61 8.61
C ARG A 27 -3.44 -4.57 9.29
N LEU A 28 -4.01 -3.66 8.51
CA LEU A 28 -4.80 -2.54 9.02
C LEU A 28 -6.19 -2.53 8.41
N THR A 29 -7.17 -2.32 9.27
CA THR A 29 -8.56 -2.01 8.93
C THR A 29 -8.92 -0.67 9.59
N PRO A 30 -10.06 -0.04 9.26
CA PRO A 30 -10.50 1.20 9.91
C PRO A 30 -10.64 1.09 11.43
N ASP A 31 -10.97 -0.10 11.92
CA ASP A 31 -11.31 -0.33 13.33
C ASP A 31 -10.23 -1.11 14.09
N SER A 32 -9.37 -1.84 13.39
CA SER A 32 -8.39 -2.72 14.03
C SER A 32 -7.04 -2.75 13.30
N ALA A 33 -5.98 -2.96 14.08
CA ALA A 33 -4.62 -3.17 13.60
C ALA A 33 -4.10 -4.51 14.07
N PHE A 34 -3.34 -5.17 13.20
CA PHE A 34 -2.62 -6.39 13.47
C PHE A 34 -1.15 -6.18 13.11
N LEU A 35 -0.26 -6.67 13.95
CA LEU A 35 1.18 -6.67 13.75
C LEU A 35 1.69 -8.10 13.91
N ASP A 36 2.41 -8.61 12.91
CA ASP A 36 2.90 -10.01 12.88
C ASP A 36 1.76 -11.03 13.08
N GLY A 37 0.55 -10.69 12.60
CA GLY A 37 -0.67 -11.50 12.76
C GLY A 37 -1.34 -11.42 14.13
N ALA A 38 -0.77 -10.70 15.10
CA ALA A 38 -1.37 -10.50 16.42
C ALA A 38 -2.15 -9.17 16.49
N PRO A 39 -3.32 -9.12 17.16
CA PRO A 39 -4.07 -7.88 17.32
C PRO A 39 -3.27 -6.87 18.14
N PHE A 40 -2.99 -5.71 17.55
CA PHE A 40 -2.29 -4.61 18.20
C PHE A 40 -3.31 -3.59 18.71
N GLN A 41 -3.52 -3.57 20.02
CA GLN A 41 -4.52 -2.72 20.65
C GLN A 41 -4.19 -1.24 20.47
N LEU A 42 -4.93 -0.51 19.64
CA LEU A 42 -4.83 0.93 19.43
C LEU A 42 -6.12 1.61 19.86
N THR A 43 -6.06 2.88 20.23
CA THR A 43 -7.30 3.66 20.35
C THR A 43 -7.88 3.90 18.95
N ALA A 44 -9.20 4.12 18.84
CA ALA A 44 -9.84 4.40 17.56
C ALA A 44 -9.12 5.50 16.77
N GLN A 45 -8.77 6.62 17.43
CA GLN A 45 -8.01 7.71 16.82
C GLN A 45 -6.63 7.28 16.31
N GLN A 46 -5.91 6.46 17.08
CA GLN A 46 -4.57 5.97 16.69
C GLN A 46 -4.67 5.06 15.48
N ASN A 47 -5.65 4.16 15.47
CA ASN A 47 -5.88 3.23 14.39
C ASN A 47 -6.26 3.96 13.10
N ALA A 48 -7.24 4.86 13.16
CA ALA A 48 -7.66 5.68 12.03
C ALA A 48 -6.49 6.50 11.46
N THR A 49 -5.66 7.10 12.33
CA THR A 49 -4.48 7.87 11.91
C THR A 49 -3.44 7.00 11.19
N LEU A 50 -3.15 5.80 11.71
CA LEU A 50 -2.23 4.87 11.04
C LEU A 50 -2.79 4.36 9.73
N TYR A 51 -4.06 3.96 9.71
CA TYR A 51 -4.75 3.49 8.52
C TYR A 51 -4.76 4.55 7.41
N ALA A 52 -5.06 5.81 7.74
CA ALA A 52 -5.01 6.92 6.78
C ALA A 52 -3.62 7.13 6.17
N VAL A 53 -2.55 6.96 6.96
CA VAL A 53 -1.17 7.03 6.45
C VAL A 53 -0.83 5.83 5.56
N ALA A 54 -1.25 4.63 5.95
CA ALA A 54 -1.07 3.39 5.18
C ALA A 54 -1.82 3.43 3.83
N ALA A 55 -3.01 4.02 3.80
CA ALA A 55 -3.81 4.25 2.60
C ALA A 55 -3.07 5.17 1.58
N GLY A 56 -2.12 5.98 2.06
CA GLY A 56 -1.21 6.74 1.21
C GLY A 56 -0.24 5.89 0.38
N ARG A 57 -0.12 4.58 0.65
CA ARG A 57 0.71 3.61 -0.10
C ARG A 57 2.13 4.10 -0.40
N GLY A 58 2.79 4.69 0.60
CA GLY A 58 4.14 5.22 0.46
C GLY A 58 4.25 6.61 -0.19
N LYS A 59 3.15 7.33 -0.39
CA LYS A 59 3.19 8.76 -0.72
C LYS A 59 3.35 9.61 0.54
N TRP A 60 3.96 10.79 0.37
CA TRP A 60 3.98 11.81 1.41
C TRP A 60 2.60 12.46 1.50
N LEU A 61 1.98 12.37 2.68
CA LEU A 61 0.71 12.99 3.00
C LEU A 61 0.95 14.17 3.94
N SER A 62 0.32 15.30 3.64
CA SER A 62 0.34 16.43 4.54
C SER A 62 -0.45 16.10 5.82
N PRO A 63 -0.12 16.74 6.96
CA PRO A 63 -0.88 16.57 8.19
C PRO A 63 -2.36 16.90 8.01
N TRP A 64 -2.68 17.92 7.20
CA TRP A 64 -4.04 18.35 6.87
C TRP A 64 -4.84 17.25 6.15
N VAL A 65 -4.24 16.58 5.17
CA VAL A 65 -4.91 15.48 4.43
C VAL A 65 -5.19 14.26 5.31
N ILE A 66 -4.36 14.04 6.34
CA ILE A 66 -4.59 12.99 7.31
C ILE A 66 -5.70 13.42 8.28
N LEU A 67 -5.63 14.65 8.78
CA LEU A 67 -6.58 15.22 9.73
C LEU A 67 -8.02 15.15 9.20
N ASP A 68 -8.23 15.65 7.98
CA ASP A 68 -9.51 15.64 7.26
C ASP A 68 -10.17 14.26 7.16
N ARG A 69 -9.37 13.18 7.27
CA ARG A 69 -9.87 11.79 7.25
C ARG A 69 -10.22 11.23 8.62
N VAL A 70 -9.56 11.69 9.68
CA VAL A 70 -9.50 10.96 10.95
C VAL A 70 -10.06 11.74 12.12
N SER A 71 -10.31 13.03 11.95
CA SER A 71 -10.75 13.90 13.04
C SER A 71 -11.48 15.13 12.50
N ASP A 72 -12.50 15.58 13.24
CA ASP A 72 -13.17 16.87 13.00
C ASP A 72 -12.38 18.06 13.56
N SER A 73 -11.14 17.85 14.02
CA SER A 73 -10.30 18.93 14.53
C SER A 73 -9.69 19.71 13.36
N ASP A 74 -9.62 21.04 13.50
CA ASP A 74 -8.91 21.91 12.56
C ASP A 74 -7.41 22.07 12.87
N GLU A 75 -6.88 21.32 13.84
CA GLU A 75 -5.49 21.42 14.28
C GLU A 75 -4.60 20.29 13.70
N PRO A 76 -3.72 20.56 12.72
CA PRO A 76 -2.85 19.55 12.11
C PRO A 76 -1.84 18.94 13.10
N ASN A 77 -1.60 19.62 14.22
CA ASN A 77 -0.73 19.15 15.29
C ASN A 77 -1.29 17.91 15.99
N VAL A 78 -2.60 17.67 15.94
CA VAL A 78 -3.23 16.46 16.50
C VAL A 78 -2.63 15.21 15.87
N VAL A 79 -2.42 15.19 14.55
CA VAL A 79 -1.80 14.06 13.84
C VAL A 79 -0.39 13.79 14.38
N ALA A 80 0.41 14.85 14.60
CA ALA A 80 1.76 14.72 15.14
C ALA A 80 1.76 14.13 16.55
N VAL A 81 0.84 14.58 17.42
CA VAL A 81 0.70 14.11 18.79
C VAL A 81 0.27 12.64 18.80
N VAL A 82 -0.72 12.26 17.99
CA VAL A 82 -1.21 10.88 17.89
C VAL A 82 -0.09 9.96 17.41
N LEU A 83 0.61 10.31 16.31
CA LEU A 83 1.74 9.53 15.80
C LEU A 83 2.90 9.44 16.81
N SER A 84 3.13 10.49 17.61
CA SER A 84 4.13 10.46 18.67
C SER A 84 3.76 9.49 19.79
N ARG A 85 2.47 9.41 20.17
CA ARG A 85 1.97 8.42 21.15
C ARG A 85 2.08 7.00 20.61
N VAL A 86 1.72 6.79 19.35
CA VAL A 86 1.88 5.50 18.65
C VAL A 86 3.36 5.09 18.60
N ARG A 87 4.25 6.01 18.25
CA ARG A 87 5.71 5.77 18.21
C ARG A 87 6.25 5.36 19.57
N LYS A 88 5.76 5.92 20.68
CA LYS A 88 6.14 5.48 22.03
C LYS A 88 5.76 4.03 22.33
N ARG A 89 4.67 3.52 21.72
CA ARG A 89 4.21 2.13 21.91
C ARG A 89 4.93 1.14 20.99
N LEU A 90 5.28 1.56 19.78
CA LEU A 90 5.92 0.70 18.78
C LEU A 90 7.46 0.78 18.77
N GLY A 91 8.02 1.86 19.28
CA GLY A 91 9.45 2.11 19.28
C GLY A 91 10.03 2.02 17.86
N ALA A 92 11.02 1.14 17.70
CA ALA A 92 11.72 0.91 16.43
C ALA A 92 10.85 0.27 15.34
N ARG A 93 9.68 -0.31 15.69
CA ARG A 93 8.75 -0.92 14.74
C ARG A 93 7.79 0.10 14.10
N MET A 94 7.99 1.39 14.33
CA MET A 94 7.14 2.45 13.75
C MET A 94 7.27 2.46 12.22
N PRO A 95 6.18 2.14 11.48
CA PRO A 95 6.22 2.09 10.02
C PRO A 95 6.07 3.48 9.38
N VAL A 96 5.77 4.53 10.16
CA VAL A 96 5.56 5.89 9.63
C VAL A 96 6.83 6.72 9.70
N GLU A 97 7.21 7.25 8.56
CA GLU A 97 8.25 8.25 8.40
C GLU A 97 7.66 9.65 8.48
N SER A 98 8.40 10.56 9.11
CA SER A 98 8.04 11.96 9.23
C SER A 98 9.15 12.82 8.64
N ASN A 99 8.79 13.71 7.73
CA ASN A 99 9.69 14.69 7.13
C ASN A 99 9.13 16.10 7.30
N ARG A 100 9.92 16.99 7.92
CA ARG A 100 9.52 18.38 8.14
C ARG A 100 9.34 19.07 6.78
N GLY A 101 8.16 19.63 6.55
CA GLY A 101 7.79 20.28 5.29
C GLY A 101 7.09 19.38 4.27
N ARG A 102 7.14 18.05 4.41
CA ARG A 102 6.41 17.10 3.55
C ARG A 102 5.27 16.35 4.25
N GLY A 103 5.37 16.18 5.57
CA GLY A 103 4.37 15.49 6.38
C GLY A 103 4.77 14.05 6.70
N TYR A 104 3.87 13.11 6.47
CA TYR A 104 3.99 11.72 6.91
C TYR A 104 3.85 10.74 5.74
N ARG A 105 4.57 9.64 5.82
CA ARG A 105 4.55 8.58 4.81
C ARG A 105 4.60 7.22 5.48
N TRP A 106 3.84 6.26 4.97
CA TRP A 106 4.07 4.86 5.31
C TRP A 106 5.36 4.36 4.66
N ARG A 107 6.32 3.89 5.46
CA ARG A 107 7.49 3.19 4.97
C ARG A 107 7.01 1.92 4.31
N LEU A 108 7.09 1.88 2.98
CA LEU A 108 6.95 0.63 2.27
C LEU A 108 8.09 -0.28 2.78
N PRO A 109 7.83 -1.55 3.10
CA PRO A 109 8.94 -2.49 3.20
C PRO A 109 9.75 -2.31 1.91
N GLU A 110 11.06 -2.16 2.03
CA GLU A 110 11.97 -2.25 0.89
C GLU A 110 11.46 -3.46 0.11
N GLN A 111 10.88 -3.23 -1.06
CA GLN A 111 10.51 -4.34 -1.92
C GLN A 111 11.87 -4.97 -2.17
N ASP A 112 12.12 -6.16 -1.61
CA ASP A 112 13.31 -6.92 -1.94
C ASP A 112 13.32 -6.97 -3.47
N ASN A 113 14.17 -6.14 -4.05
CA ASN A 113 14.44 -6.07 -5.47
C ASN A 113 15.28 -7.29 -5.82
N HIS A 114 14.81 -8.47 -5.42
CA HIS A 114 15.23 -9.72 -5.97
C HIS A 114 14.41 -9.94 -7.24
N SER A 115 14.77 -9.18 -8.27
CA SER A 115 14.61 -9.68 -9.63
C SER A 115 15.66 -10.78 -9.81
N PRO A 116 15.32 -12.08 -9.94
CA PRO A 116 16.22 -13.03 -10.56
C PRO A 116 16.11 -12.85 -12.07
N ALA A 117 16.44 -11.67 -12.60
CA ALA A 117 16.72 -11.48 -14.03
C ALA A 117 18.12 -12.04 -14.32
N GLY A 118 18.27 -13.35 -14.07
CA GLY A 118 19.46 -14.12 -14.33
C GLY A 118 19.08 -15.36 -15.12
N ARG A 119 19.51 -15.37 -16.38
CA ARG A 119 19.62 -16.49 -17.33
C ARG A 119 18.45 -16.71 -18.30
N THR A 120 18.68 -16.29 -19.54
CA THR A 120 18.98 -17.26 -20.61
C THR A 120 19.92 -16.63 -21.62
N THR A 121 21.23 -16.85 -21.41
CA THR A 121 22.17 -16.97 -22.52
C THR A 121 21.85 -18.29 -23.20
N GLY A 122 21.46 -18.23 -24.47
CA GLY A 122 21.20 -19.38 -25.32
C GLY A 122 21.55 -19.04 -26.76
N ALA A 123 22.83 -18.76 -27.00
CA ALA A 123 23.42 -18.93 -28.32
C ALA A 123 23.57 -20.43 -28.58
N GLY A 124 22.99 -20.92 -29.67
CA GLY A 124 23.08 -22.32 -30.08
C GLY A 124 22.48 -22.51 -31.46
N ALA A 125 23.35 -22.46 -32.46
CA ALA A 125 23.05 -22.71 -33.87
C ALA A 125 22.81 -24.20 -34.16
N ALA A 126 22.37 -24.44 -35.40
CA ALA A 126 22.42 -25.67 -36.20
C ALA A 126 21.21 -26.62 -36.11
N GLY A 127 20.65 -26.93 -37.29
CA GLY A 127 19.82 -28.12 -37.49
C GLY A 127 18.66 -27.96 -38.47
N ALA A 128 18.96 -27.77 -39.76
CA ALA A 128 18.02 -28.15 -40.81
C ALA A 128 17.78 -29.66 -40.76
N ILE A 129 16.52 -30.12 -40.94
CA ILE A 129 16.16 -31.22 -41.85
C ILE A 129 14.62 -31.45 -41.93
N HIS A 130 14.13 -31.50 -43.18
CA HIS A 130 13.03 -32.31 -43.75
C HIS A 130 11.58 -32.09 -43.22
N ALA A 131 10.68 -31.46 -44.00
CA ALA A 131 9.94 -31.96 -45.17
C ALA A 131 8.83 -32.99 -44.84
N ALA A 132 7.55 -32.59 -44.98
CA ALA A 132 6.46 -33.35 -45.61
C ALA A 132 5.11 -32.60 -45.52
N ALA A 133 4.67 -32.02 -46.63
CA ALA A 133 3.24 -31.92 -46.99
C ALA A 133 2.82 -33.27 -47.59
N PRO A 134 1.54 -33.72 -47.54
CA PRO A 134 0.49 -33.08 -48.34
C PRO A 134 -0.93 -33.14 -47.73
N ALA A 135 -1.81 -32.23 -48.15
CA ALA A 135 -3.25 -32.46 -48.15
C ALA A 135 -3.83 -31.91 -49.46
N ILE A 136 -3.79 -32.76 -50.49
CA ILE A 136 -4.63 -32.62 -51.68
C ILE A 136 -5.85 -33.51 -51.41
N HIS A 137 -7.00 -32.90 -51.18
CA HIS A 137 -8.29 -33.59 -51.20
C HIS A 137 -8.88 -33.46 -52.61
N PRO A 138 -9.24 -34.57 -53.28
CA PRO A 138 -10.02 -34.53 -54.51
C PRO A 138 -11.53 -34.46 -54.21
N ASP A 139 -12.21 -33.77 -55.12
CA ASP A 139 -13.65 -33.69 -55.41
C ASP A 139 -14.49 -34.92 -55.03
N LEU A 140 -15.62 -34.68 -54.36
CA LEU A 140 -16.89 -35.40 -54.49
C LEU A 140 -18.05 -34.61 -53.87
#